data_AF-A0A660SEN5-F1
#
_entry.id   AF-A0A660SEN5-F1
#
_cell.length_a   1.000
_cell.length_b   1.000
_cell.length_c   1.000
_cell.angle_alpha   90.00
_cell.angle_beta   90.00
_cell.angle_gamma   90.00
#
_symmetry.space_group_name_H-M   'P 1'
#
loop_
_entity.id
_entity.type
_entity.pdbx_description
1 polymer ?
#
loop_
_entity_poly.entity_id
_entity_poly.type
_entity_poly.pdbx_seq_one_letter_code
_entity_poly.pdbx_strand_id
1 'polypeptide(L)'
;MKLPGGRPFAAIFLFLLIAALQFSAAEEVLIDTNPVWRRALGGEINTFAAQGPGGDVYIVADDRALHSLNPLSGESNWIYRPGGRLRSML
;
A
#
# COMPACT_ATOMS: atom_id res chain seq x y z
N MET A 1 37.48 -9.16 -40.14
CA MET A 1 36.40 -9.02 -41.16
C MET A 1 35.74 -7.66 -40.95
N LYS A 2 35.78 -6.74 -41.94
CA LYS A 2 35.44 -5.31 -41.80
C LYS A 2 34.17 -5.05 -42.62
N LEU A 3 33.09 -4.55 -42.01
CA LEU A 3 31.87 -4.14 -42.71
C LEU A 3 32.02 -2.71 -43.28
N PRO A 4 31.26 -2.31 -44.32
CA PRO A 4 31.38 -0.99 -44.94
C PRO A 4 31.00 0.09 -43.93
N GLY A 5 31.88 1.07 -43.68
CA GLY A 5 31.59 2.21 -42.78
C GLY A 5 32.50 2.37 -41.55
N GLY A 6 33.56 1.57 -41.40
CA GLY A 6 34.72 1.91 -40.54
C GLY A 6 34.51 1.90 -39.01
N ARG A 7 33.31 1.60 -38.50
CA ARG A 7 33.07 1.53 -37.05
C ARG A 7 33.63 0.21 -36.48
N PRO A 8 34.42 0.21 -35.39
CA PRO A 8 34.97 -1.01 -34.82
C PRO A 8 33.87 -1.85 -34.16
N PHE A 9 33.85 -3.16 -34.43
CA PHE A 9 32.92 -4.14 -33.86
C PHE A 9 32.78 -4.02 -32.34
N ALA A 10 33.88 -3.69 -31.66
CA ALA A 10 33.94 -3.50 -30.21
C ALA A 10 33.05 -2.35 -29.71
N ALA A 11 32.90 -1.27 -30.47
CA ALA A 11 32.09 -0.12 -30.04
C ALA A 11 30.59 -0.44 -30.07
N ILE A 12 30.14 -1.23 -31.07
CA ILE A 12 28.76 -1.71 -31.15
C ILE A 12 28.49 -2.70 -30.02
N PHE A 13 29.42 -3.64 -29.79
CA PHE A 13 29.28 -4.63 -28.73
C PHE A 13 29.28 -3.99 -27.33
N LEU A 14 30.16 -3.02 -27.07
CA LEU A 14 30.20 -2.29 -25.81
C LEU A 14 28.95 -1.44 -25.60
N PHE A 15 28.43 -0.80 -26.66
CA PHE A 15 27.18 -0.08 -26.61
C PHE A 15 26.00 -1.02 -26.27
N LEU A 16 25.94 -2.21 -26.88
CA LEU A 16 24.93 -3.21 -26.58
C LEU A 16 25.10 -3.78 -25.17
N LEU A 17 26.33 -3.96 -24.68
CA LEU A 17 26.61 -4.41 -23.32
C LEU A 17 26.15 -3.37 -22.29
N ILE A 18 26.45 -2.08 -22.51
CA ILE A 18 26.00 -0.97 -21.66
C ILE A 18 24.49 -0.84 -21.70
N ALA A 19 23.88 -0.90 -22.89
CA ALA A 19 22.42 -0.84 -23.05
C ALA A 19 21.73 -2.03 -22.35
N ALA A 20 22.31 -3.23 -22.41
CA ALA A 20 21.80 -4.41 -21.72
C ALA A 20 21.97 -4.34 -20.19
N LEU A 21 23.04 -3.70 -19.70
CA LEU A 21 23.24 -3.43 -18.27
C LEU A 21 22.28 -2.37 -17.76
N GLN A 22 21.92 -1.37 -18.59
CA GLN A 22 20.87 -0.38 -18.29
C GLN A 22 19.45 -0.96 -18.34
N PHE A 23 19.28 -2.09 -19.04
CA PHE A 23 18.05 -2.89 -19.06
C PHE A 23 18.02 -3.97 -17.97
N SER A 24 19.00 -3.99 -17.07
CA SER A 24 19.02 -4.93 -15.95
C SER A 24 18.02 -4.46 -14.89
N ALA A 25 16.99 -5.29 -14.73
CA ALA A 25 15.86 -5.16 -13.81
C ALA A 25 14.91 -4.00 -14.13
N ALA A 26 13.89 -4.31 -14.93
CA ALA A 26 12.60 -3.69 -14.67
C ALA A 26 12.26 -3.99 -13.20
N GLU A 27 12.31 -2.98 -12.36
CA GLU A 27 11.87 -3.10 -10.98
C GLU A 27 10.36 -3.32 -11.05
N GLU A 28 9.94 -4.59 -10.92
CA GLU A 28 8.52 -4.87 -10.74
C GLU A 28 8.12 -4.14 -9.46
N VAL A 29 7.37 -3.05 -9.62
CA VAL A 29 6.69 -2.38 -8.52
C VAL A 29 5.60 -3.34 -8.06
N LEU A 30 6.01 -4.34 -7.29
CA LEU A 30 5.12 -5.22 -6.59
C LEU A 30 4.34 -4.35 -5.61
N ILE A 31 3.02 -4.48 -5.61
CA ILE A 31 2.19 -3.85 -4.57
C ILE A 31 2.67 -4.43 -3.24
N ASP A 32 3.21 -3.57 -2.36
CA ASP A 32 3.56 -3.99 -1.01
C ASP A 32 2.26 -4.37 -0.29
N THR A 33 2.10 -5.66 -0.06
CA THR A 33 0.92 -6.23 0.63
C THR A 33 1.12 -6.26 2.15
N ASN A 34 2.29 -5.83 2.64
CA ASN A 34 2.50 -5.70 4.07
C ASN A 34 1.64 -4.54 4.60
N PRO A 35 0.93 -4.74 5.71
CA PRO A 35 0.15 -3.66 6.30
C PRO A 35 1.08 -2.60 6.87
N VAL A 36 0.82 -1.34 6.52
CA VAL A 36 1.54 -0.16 7.02
C VAL A 36 1.41 -0.02 8.54
N TRP A 37 0.24 -0.38 9.09
CA TRP A 37 -0.02 -0.39 10.52
C TRP A 37 -1.00 -1.50 10.89
N ARG A 38 -1.03 -1.83 12.19
CA ARG A 38 -2.02 -2.71 12.80
C ARG A 38 -2.52 -2.07 14.09
N ARG A 39 -3.83 -2.12 14.32
CA ARG A 39 -4.46 -1.58 15.52
C ARG A 39 -5.43 -2.59 16.10
N ALA A 40 -5.24 -2.95 17.36
CA ALA A 40 -6.23 -3.70 18.12
C ALA A 40 -7.35 -2.75 18.56
N LEU A 41 -8.60 -3.18 18.35
CA LEU A 41 -9.80 -2.55 18.92
C LEU A 41 -10.28 -3.35 20.13
N GLY A 42 -11.24 -2.81 20.89
CA GLY A 42 -11.72 -3.40 22.13
C GLY A 42 -12.65 -4.61 21.96
N GLY A 43 -12.98 -5.00 20.73
CA GLY A 43 -13.92 -6.08 20.44
C GLY A 43 -13.77 -6.60 19.02
N GLU A 44 -14.54 -7.64 18.70
CA GLU A 44 -14.57 -8.20 17.35
C GLU A 44 -15.05 -7.18 16.32
N ILE A 45 -14.49 -7.28 15.11
CA ILE A 45 -14.85 -6.43 13.97
C ILE A 45 -15.67 -7.29 13.02
N ASN A 46 -16.99 -7.24 13.19
CA ASN A 46 -17.96 -7.97 12.36
C ASN A 46 -18.63 -7.04 11.32
N THR A 47 -17.97 -5.92 10.98
CA THR A 47 -18.47 -4.87 10.08
C THR A 47 -17.42 -4.43 9.08
N PHE A 48 -17.84 -3.78 8.00
CA PHE A 48 -16.93 -3.12 7.05
C PHE A 48 -16.44 -1.77 7.59
N ALA A 49 -15.17 -1.45 7.31
CA ALA A 49 -14.62 -0.12 7.55
C ALA A 49 -15.11 0.88 6.48
N ALA A 50 -15.24 2.15 6.86
CA ALA A 50 -15.55 3.25 5.94
C ALA A 50 -14.43 4.29 5.96
N GLN A 51 -14.14 4.91 4.81
CA GLN A 51 -13.18 6.01 4.71
C GLN A 51 -13.90 7.35 4.60
N GLY A 52 -13.48 8.33 5.40
CA GLY A 52 -13.98 9.69 5.34
C GLY A 52 -13.35 10.55 4.25
N PRO A 53 -13.90 11.74 3.97
CA PRO A 53 -13.34 12.68 2.98
C PRO A 53 -11.90 13.14 3.29
N GLY A 54 -11.52 13.15 4.57
CA GLY A 54 -10.16 13.47 5.02
C GLY A 54 -9.21 12.27 5.07
N GLY A 55 -9.67 11.08 4.67
CA GLY A 55 -8.90 9.85 4.72
C GLY A 55 -9.05 9.06 6.02
N ASP A 56 -9.66 9.62 7.08
CA ASP A 56 -9.92 8.92 8.35
C ASP A 56 -10.65 7.60 8.13
N VAL A 57 -10.25 6.58 8.88
CA VAL A 57 -10.85 5.25 8.83
C VAL A 57 -11.83 5.09 9.98
N TYR A 58 -13.07 4.72 9.67
CA TYR A 58 -14.15 4.51 10.63
C TYR A 58 -14.48 3.02 10.75
N ILE A 59 -14.46 2.50 11.97
CA ILE A 59 -14.71 1.07 12.26
C ILE A 59 -15.64 0.96 13.47
N VAL A 60 -16.66 0.12 13.36
CA VAL A 60 -17.47 -0.29 14.52
C VAL A 60 -16.93 -1.62 15.03
N ALA A 61 -16.80 -1.75 16.35
CA ALA A 61 -16.42 -2.99 17.00
C ALA A 61 -17.45 -3.39 18.07
N ASP A 62 -17.44 -4.67 18.45
CA ASP A 62 -18.36 -5.23 19.45
C ASP A 62 -18.13 -4.70 20.88
N ASP A 63 -17.13 -3.84 21.08
CA ASP A 63 -16.99 -2.99 22.27
C ASP A 63 -18.02 -1.85 22.36
N ARG A 64 -19.00 -1.85 21.42
CA ARG A 64 -20.10 -0.89 21.30
C ARG A 64 -19.61 0.53 21.03
N ALA A 65 -18.52 0.65 20.27
CA ALA A 65 -17.97 1.93 19.90
C ALA A 65 -17.73 2.06 18.39
N LEU A 66 -17.90 3.29 17.90
CA LEU A 66 -17.39 3.73 16.61
C LEU A 66 -16.01 4.36 16.84
N HIS A 67 -14.99 3.79 16.23
CA HIS A 67 -13.61 4.24 16.28
C HIS A 67 -13.30 5.05 15.02
N SER A 68 -12.67 6.22 15.19
CA SER A 68 -12.01 6.93 14.10
C SER A 68 -10.51 6.77 14.23
N LEU A 69 -9.85 6.33 13.16
CA LEU A 69 -8.42 6.06 13.11
C LEU A 69 -7.72 6.94 12.08
N ASN A 70 -6.52 7.38 12.43
CA ASN A 70 -5.61 8.03 11.50
C ASN A 70 -5.21 7.04 10.39
N PRO A 71 -5.31 7.40 9.10
CA PRO A 71 -5.07 6.47 8.00
C PRO A 71 -3.60 6.07 7.82
N LEU A 72 -2.66 6.88 8.31
CA LEU A 72 -1.22 6.66 8.15
C LEU A 72 -0.61 5.92 9.34
N SER A 73 -1.03 6.25 10.56
CA SER A 73 -0.48 5.65 11.78
C SER A 73 -1.36 4.54 12.39
N GLY A 74 -2.65 4.50 12.06
CA GLY A 74 -3.62 3.62 12.72
C GLY A 74 -4.02 4.06 14.13
N GLU A 75 -3.50 5.19 14.61
CA GLU A 75 -3.81 5.72 15.95
C GLU A 75 -5.26 6.21 16.04
N SER A 76 -5.81 6.21 17.26
CA SER A 76 -7.17 6.69 17.48
C SER A 76 -7.21 8.20 17.38
N ASN A 77 -8.04 8.74 16.49
CA ASN A 77 -8.41 10.14 16.52
C ASN A 77 -9.45 10.38 17.63
N TRP A 78 -10.49 9.54 17.68
CA TRP A 78 -11.54 9.59 18.71
C TRP A 78 -12.32 8.28 18.79
N ILE A 79 -13.12 8.14 19.86
CA ILE A 79 -14.02 7.01 20.08
C ILE A 79 -15.40 7.53 20.47
N TYR A 80 -16.43 7.17 19.70
CA TYR A 80 -17.82 7.49 20.01
C TYR A 80 -18.53 6.26 20.55
N ARG A 81 -19.17 6.41 21.73
CA ARG A 81 -19.95 5.35 22.38
C ARG A 81 -21.40 5.81 22.51
N PRO A 82 -22.32 5.33 21.66
CA PRO A 82 -23.74 5.59 21.88
C PRO A 82 -24.20 4.85 23.14
N GLY A 83 -25.24 5.37 23.80
CA GLY A 83 -25.78 4.79 25.04
C GLY A 83 -26.41 3.40 24.90
N GLY A 84 -26.46 2.83 23.69
CA GLY A 84 -27.01 1.51 23.38
C GLY A 84 -25.99 0.59 22.68
N ARG A 85 -26.37 -0.65 22.40
CA ARG A 85 -25.55 -1.53 21.55
C ARG A 85 -25.54 -1.00 20.12
N LEU A 86 -24.37 -0.69 19.58
CA LEU A 86 -24.15 -0.70 18.13
C LEU A 86 -24.15 -2.15 17.69
N ARG A 87 -25.31 -2.68 17.28
CA ARG A 87 -25.33 -3.94 16.53
C ARG A 87 -25.17 -3.59 15.07
N SER A 88 -24.25 -4.28 14.40
CA SER A 88 -24.35 -4.51 12.96
C SER A 88 -25.73 -5.07 12.65
N MET A 89 -26.51 -4.40 11.81
CA MET A 89 -27.67 -5.01 11.16
C MET A 89 -27.12 -5.71 9.91
N LEU A 90 -26.83 -7.00 10.05
CA LEU A 90 -26.93 -7.93 8.94
C LEU A 90 -28.37 -8.44 8.87
#